data_AF-A0A6M6IJL2-F1
#
_entry.id   AF-A0A6M6IJL2-F1
#
_cell.length_a   1.000
_cell.length_b   1.000
_cell.length_c   1.000
_cell.angle_alpha   90.00
_cell.angle_beta   90.00
_cell.angle_gamma   90.00
#
_symmetry.space_group_name_H-M   'P 1'
#
loop_
_entity.id
_entity.type
_entity.pdbx_description
1 polymer ?
#
loop_
_entity_poly.entity_id
_entity_poly.type
_entity_poly.pdbx_seq_one_letter_code
_entity_poly.pdbx_strand_id
1 'polypeptide(L)'
;MKILAGIIGGLIIAIIGAIVIAVGGASKPSSGGSYGAIAFFVLWAVGIFVALKAPSVAKAWRRLLITSGVLSFFLPLSAILFTGSHVAGTLEKGGEYAGAAAAGAAIGGGLVSGFMGILGFFLGAVFLVIGLLVGRDKQVVYMQAPPSGKSEP
;
A
#
# COMPACT_ATOMS: atom_id res chain seq x y z
N MET A 1 -12.65 -18.64 -8.26
CA MET A 1 -11.31 -18.17 -7.84
C MET A 1 -11.14 -16.64 -7.75
N LYS A 2 -11.86 -15.79 -8.51
CA LYS A 2 -11.74 -14.32 -8.38
C LYS A 2 -12.14 -13.79 -6.99
N ILE A 3 -13.17 -14.38 -6.39
CA ILE A 3 -13.61 -14.07 -5.03
C ILE A 3 -12.48 -14.32 -4.01
N LEU A 4 -11.76 -15.45 -4.13
CA LEU A 4 -10.62 -15.76 -3.27
C LEU A 4 -9.50 -14.72 -3.40
N ALA A 5 -9.19 -14.30 -4.64
CA ALA A 5 -8.24 -13.21 -4.88
C ALA A 5 -8.70 -11.90 -4.24
N GLY A 6 -10.00 -11.57 -4.33
CA GLY A 6 -10.59 -10.40 -3.69
C GLY A 6 -10.57 -10.44 -2.16
N ILE A 7 -10.87 -11.58 -1.56
CA ILE A 7 -10.84 -11.76 -0.10
C ILE A 7 -9.41 -11.59 0.40
N ILE A 8 -8.44 -12.32 -0.17
CA ILE A 8 -7.06 -12.32 0.31
C ILE A 8 -6.34 -11.03 -0.09
N GLY A 9 -6.36 -10.66 -1.37
CA GLY A 9 -5.69 -9.45 -1.84
C GLY A 9 -6.36 -8.17 -1.34
N GLY A 10 -7.69 -8.17 -1.18
CA GLY A 10 -8.40 -7.08 -0.54
C GLY A 10 -8.06 -6.95 0.94
N LEU A 11 -7.81 -8.06 1.65
CA LEU A 11 -7.38 -8.04 3.04
C LEU A 11 -6.00 -7.38 3.19
N ILE A 12 -5.08 -7.63 2.25
CA ILE A 12 -3.75 -6.97 2.23
C ILE A 12 -3.91 -5.45 2.12
N ILE A 13 -4.73 -4.98 1.16
CA ILE A 13 -5.03 -3.55 0.99
C ILE A 13 -5.66 -2.97 2.27
N ALA A 14 -6.60 -3.69 2.85
CA ALA A 14 -7.31 -3.26 4.05
C ALA A 14 -6.37 -3.09 5.25
N ILE A 15 -5.47 -4.07 5.48
CA ILE A 15 -4.50 -4.00 6.57
C ILE A 15 -3.56 -2.81 6.37
N ILE A 16 -2.95 -2.70 5.19
CA ILE A 16 -1.98 -1.63 4.92
C ILE A 16 -2.66 -0.26 5.03
N GLY A 17 -3.85 -0.12 4.46
CA GLY A 17 -4.56 1.15 4.43
C GLY A 17 -5.10 1.55 5.80
N ALA A 18 -5.56 0.58 6.59
CA ALA A 18 -5.93 0.81 7.98
C ALA A 18 -4.73 1.30 8.79
N ILE A 19 -3.53 0.74 8.58
CA ILE A 19 -2.31 1.21 9.25
C ILE A 19 -1.98 2.64 8.82
N VAL A 20 -2.01 2.95 7.51
CA VAL A 20 -1.76 4.31 6.99
C VAL A 20 -2.72 5.33 7.63
N ILE A 21 -4.01 5.01 7.71
CA ILE A 21 -5.02 5.93 8.25
C ILE A 21 -4.93 6.02 9.77
N ALA A 22 -4.72 4.90 10.46
CA ALA A 22 -4.58 4.88 11.91
C ALA A 22 -3.35 5.64 12.39
N VAL A 23 -2.19 5.41 11.75
CA VAL A 23 -0.93 6.10 12.11
C VAL A 23 -1.00 7.57 11.72
N GLY A 24 -1.46 7.90 10.51
CA GLY A 24 -1.58 9.29 10.06
C GLY A 24 -2.60 10.09 10.88
N GLY A 25 -3.66 9.43 11.36
CA GLY A 25 -4.70 10.00 12.21
C GLY A 25 -4.42 9.94 13.72
N ALA A 26 -3.29 9.33 14.14
CA ALA A 26 -3.00 9.12 15.57
C ALA A 26 -2.74 10.43 16.35
N SER A 27 -2.64 11.56 15.68
CA SER A 27 -2.65 12.89 16.30
C SER A 27 -3.94 13.20 17.08
N LYS A 28 -5.04 12.49 16.79
CA LYS A 28 -6.33 12.58 17.52
C LYS A 28 -6.65 11.24 18.21
N PRO A 29 -6.27 11.06 19.49
CA PRO A 29 -6.42 9.79 20.20
C PRO A 29 -7.86 9.26 20.27
N SER A 30 -8.85 10.16 20.29
CA SER A 30 -10.27 9.80 20.37
C SER A 30 -10.85 9.22 19.08
N SER A 31 -10.12 9.27 17.97
CA SER A 31 -10.71 9.00 16.65
C SER A 31 -9.79 8.26 15.67
N GLY A 32 -8.46 8.29 15.83
CA GLY A 32 -7.52 7.57 14.97
C GLY A 32 -7.79 6.06 14.85
N GLY A 33 -8.09 5.39 15.98
CA GLY A 33 -8.42 3.96 15.98
C GLY A 33 -9.73 3.64 15.25
N SER A 34 -10.77 4.45 15.46
CA SER A 34 -12.06 4.28 14.78
C SER A 34 -11.94 4.52 13.28
N TYR A 35 -11.18 5.54 12.85
CA TYR A 35 -10.94 5.78 11.42
C TYR A 35 -10.16 4.64 10.76
N GLY A 36 -9.17 4.07 11.45
CA GLY A 36 -8.44 2.89 10.97
C GLY A 36 -9.36 1.68 10.78
N ALA A 37 -10.25 1.40 11.75
CA ALA A 37 -11.21 0.30 11.66
C ALA A 37 -12.23 0.51 10.53
N ILE A 38 -12.78 1.72 10.39
CA ILE A 38 -13.71 2.04 9.29
C ILE A 38 -12.98 1.87 7.95
N ALA A 39 -11.77 2.42 7.83
CA ALA A 39 -10.95 2.29 6.64
C ALA A 39 -10.67 0.83 6.28
N PHE A 40 -10.40 -0.02 7.26
CA PHE A 40 -10.20 -1.45 7.06
C PHE A 40 -11.39 -2.08 6.31
N PHE A 41 -12.61 -1.94 6.84
CA PHE A 41 -13.79 -2.55 6.23
C PHE A 41 -14.11 -1.97 4.85
N VAL A 42 -13.97 -0.64 4.69
CA VAL A 42 -14.19 0.02 3.40
C VAL A 42 -13.20 -0.45 2.36
N LEU A 43 -11.90 -0.44 2.67
CA LEU A 43 -10.86 -0.86 1.74
C LEU A 43 -10.93 -2.36 1.43
N TRP A 44 -11.33 -3.18 2.40
CA TRP A 44 -11.57 -4.60 2.18
C TRP A 44 -12.70 -4.84 1.18
N ALA A 45 -13.84 -4.17 1.36
CA ALA A 45 -14.96 -4.24 0.44
C ALA A 45 -14.58 -3.74 -0.97
N VAL A 46 -13.83 -2.64 -1.05
CA VAL A 46 -13.28 -2.12 -2.31
C VAL A 46 -12.35 -3.14 -2.98
N GLY A 47 -11.48 -3.81 -2.23
CA GLY A 47 -10.60 -4.85 -2.75
C GLY A 47 -11.37 -6.02 -3.35
N ILE A 48 -12.42 -6.49 -2.67
CA ILE A 48 -13.32 -7.51 -3.20
C ILE A 48 -13.98 -7.03 -4.50
N PHE A 49 -14.51 -5.81 -4.51
CA PHE A 49 -15.16 -5.24 -5.70
C PHE A 49 -14.21 -5.12 -6.90
N VAL A 50 -12.97 -4.65 -6.68
CA VAL A 50 -11.94 -4.55 -7.72
C VAL A 50 -11.61 -5.92 -8.32
N ALA A 51 -11.56 -6.97 -7.49
CA ALA A 51 -11.30 -8.33 -7.95
C ALA A 51 -12.45 -8.90 -8.80
N LEU A 52 -13.69 -8.62 -8.42
CA LEU A 52 -14.88 -9.07 -9.14
C LEU A 52 -15.00 -8.40 -10.52
N LYS A 53 -14.62 -7.13 -10.64
CA LYS A 53 -14.62 -6.38 -11.91
C LYS A 53 -13.43 -6.70 -12.82
N ALA A 54 -12.53 -7.60 -12.43
CA ALA A 54 -11.41 -7.99 -13.27
C ALA A 54 -11.82 -9.03 -14.33
N PRO A 55 -11.33 -8.91 -15.59
CA PRO A 55 -11.68 -9.84 -16.66
C PRO A 55 -11.15 -11.25 -16.39
N SER A 56 -9.96 -11.39 -15.78
CA SER A 56 -9.35 -12.67 -15.42
C SER A 56 -8.81 -12.67 -13.98
N VAL A 57 -8.56 -13.85 -13.41
CA VAL A 57 -7.99 -14.00 -12.06
C VAL A 57 -6.60 -13.36 -11.98
N ALA A 58 -5.78 -13.53 -13.01
CA ALA A 58 -4.45 -12.90 -13.08
C ALA A 58 -4.55 -11.36 -13.10
N LYS A 59 -5.51 -10.80 -13.84
CA LYS A 59 -5.76 -9.34 -13.85
C LYS A 59 -6.32 -8.83 -12.52
N ALA A 60 -7.05 -9.66 -11.75
CA ALA A 60 -7.48 -9.32 -10.40
C ALA A 60 -6.29 -9.17 -9.45
N TRP A 61 -5.42 -10.18 -9.40
CA TRP A 61 -4.19 -10.14 -8.59
C TRP A 61 -3.28 -8.98 -8.96
N ARG A 62 -3.10 -8.71 -10.26
CA ARG A 62 -2.36 -7.54 -10.74
C ARG A 62 -2.88 -6.25 -10.14
N ARG A 63 -4.19 -6.00 -10.23
CA ARG A 63 -4.80 -4.76 -9.69
C ARG A 63 -4.60 -4.66 -8.18
N LEU A 64 -4.86 -5.74 -7.44
CA LEU A 64 -4.75 -5.74 -5.98
C LEU A 64 -3.32 -5.55 -5.48
N LEU A 65 -2.35 -6.21 -6.11
CA LEU A 65 -0.94 -6.08 -5.75
C LEU A 65 -0.38 -4.70 -6.10
N ILE A 66 -0.73 -4.14 -7.26
CA ILE A 66 -0.34 -2.77 -7.61
C ILE A 66 -0.94 -1.78 -6.61
N THR A 67 -2.23 -1.90 -6.30
CA THR A 67 -2.88 -1.03 -5.29
C THR A 67 -2.21 -1.18 -3.92
N SER A 68 -1.91 -2.40 -3.49
CA SER A 68 -1.20 -2.65 -2.23
C SER A 68 0.20 -2.04 -2.23
N GLY A 69 0.94 -2.17 -3.34
CA GLY A 69 2.27 -1.59 -3.49
C GLY A 69 2.27 -0.06 -3.43
N VAL A 70 1.32 0.58 -4.12
CA VAL A 70 1.11 2.03 -4.03
C VAL A 70 0.77 2.44 -2.60
N LEU A 71 -0.15 1.72 -1.94
CA LEU A 71 -0.53 2.00 -0.55
C LEU A 71 0.64 1.88 0.44
N SER A 72 1.52 0.89 0.24
CA SER A 72 2.71 0.71 1.08
C SER A 72 3.66 1.92 1.01
N PHE A 73 3.74 2.62 -0.13
CA PHE A 73 4.52 3.86 -0.23
C PHE A 73 3.89 5.05 0.52
N PHE A 74 2.64 4.93 0.99
CA PHE A 74 2.04 5.90 1.91
C PHE A 74 2.38 5.63 3.38
N LEU A 75 2.88 4.44 3.74
CA LEU A 75 3.31 4.15 5.12
C LEU A 75 4.44 5.08 5.61
N PRO A 76 5.51 5.36 4.83
CA PRO A 76 6.54 6.33 5.20
C PRO A 76 5.96 7.73 5.41
N LEU A 77 5.06 8.18 4.52
CA LEU A 77 4.42 9.49 4.62
C LEU A 77 3.55 9.59 5.87
N SER A 78 2.77 8.56 6.14
CA SER A 78 1.95 8.47 7.36
C SER A 78 2.79 8.55 8.62
N ALA A 79 3.96 7.91 8.64
CA ALA A 79 4.82 7.92 9.81
C ALA A 79 5.54 9.26 10.00
N ILE A 80 5.88 9.98 8.93
CA ILE A 80 6.39 11.35 9.01
C ILE A 80 5.32 12.29 9.59
N LEU A 81 4.07 12.17 9.11
CA LEU A 81 2.95 12.96 9.64
C LEU A 81 2.71 12.68 11.12
N PHE A 82 2.75 11.40 11.53
CA PHE A 82 2.65 11.00 12.93
C PHE A 82 3.72 11.71 13.77
N THR A 83 5.00 11.56 13.40
CA THR A 83 6.12 12.16 14.14
C THR A 83 6.02 13.67 14.24
N GLY A 84 5.75 14.35 13.12
CA GLY A 84 5.57 15.80 13.10
C GLY A 84 4.43 16.25 14.01
N SER A 85 3.27 15.57 13.93
CA SER A 85 2.11 15.90 14.77
C SER A 85 2.35 15.63 16.27
N HIS A 86 3.14 14.62 16.61
CA HIS A 86 3.44 14.28 18.00
C HIS A 86 4.44 15.26 18.63
N VAL A 87 5.45 15.69 17.87
CA VAL A 87 6.38 16.75 18.31
C VAL A 87 5.66 18.09 18.43
N ALA A 88 4.84 18.47 17.46
CA ALA A 88 4.06 19.71 17.53
C ALA A 88 3.11 19.69 18.74
N GLY A 89 2.35 18.61 18.93
CA GLY A 89 1.39 18.50 20.03
C GLY A 89 2.02 18.45 21.43
N THR A 90 3.30 18.06 21.56
CA THR A 90 4.02 18.12 22.85
C THR A 90 4.53 19.52 23.16
N LEU A 91 4.94 20.29 22.14
CA LEU A 91 5.33 21.69 22.29
C LEU A 91 4.11 22.59 22.61
N GLU A 92 2.96 22.35 21.97
CA GLU A 92 1.74 23.13 22.20
C GLU A 92 1.17 22.97 23.62
N LYS A 93 1.32 21.79 24.23
CA LYS A 93 0.83 21.54 25.60
C LYS A 93 1.59 22.32 26.67
N GLY A 94 2.79 22.80 26.36
CA GLY A 94 3.63 23.57 27.27
C GLY A 94 4.03 22.80 28.54
N GLY A 95 4.84 23.43 29.39
CA GLY A 95 5.26 22.88 30.68
C GLY A 95 6.76 22.89 30.89
N GLU A 96 7.18 22.72 32.15
CA GLU A 96 8.58 22.77 32.60
C GLU A 96 9.49 21.76 31.88
N TYR A 97 8.93 20.65 31.42
CA TYR A 97 9.63 19.58 30.69
C TYR A 97 9.24 19.46 29.22
N ALA A 98 8.56 20.46 28.63
CA ALA A 98 8.07 20.38 27.25
C ALA A 98 9.19 20.14 26.22
N GLY A 99 10.37 20.74 26.43
CA GLY A 99 11.53 20.52 25.56
C GLY A 99 12.06 19.08 25.61
N ALA A 100 12.12 18.48 26.80
CA ALA A 100 12.54 17.09 26.98
C ALA A 100 11.49 16.11 26.41
N ALA A 101 10.20 16.39 26.59
CA ALA A 101 9.11 15.62 26.00
C ALA A 101 9.12 15.69 24.47
N ALA A 102 9.35 16.88 23.89
CA ALA A 102 9.47 17.06 22.45
C ALA A 102 10.70 16.33 21.88
N ALA A 103 11.84 16.36 22.58
CA ALA A 103 13.02 15.58 22.19
C ALA A 103 12.74 14.07 22.22
N GLY A 104 12.07 13.58 23.26
CA GLY A 104 11.62 12.19 23.34
C GLY A 104 10.65 11.82 22.21
N ALA A 105 9.68 12.69 21.91
CA ALA A 105 8.74 12.51 20.80
C ALA A 105 9.43 12.50 19.44
N ALA A 106 10.45 13.34 19.25
CA ALA A 106 11.24 13.38 18.02
C ALA A 106 12.07 12.10 17.84
N ILE A 107 12.70 11.59 18.90
CA ILE A 107 13.47 10.34 18.85
C ILE A 107 12.53 9.14 18.61
N GLY A 108 11.49 8.99 19.43
CA GLY A 108 10.53 7.89 19.32
C GLY A 108 9.79 7.91 17.98
N GLY A 109 9.31 9.09 17.57
CA GLY A 109 8.69 9.27 16.26
C GLY A 109 9.67 9.01 15.13
N GLY A 110 10.91 9.50 15.22
CA GLY A 110 11.96 9.25 14.22
C GLY A 110 12.25 7.76 14.02
N LEU A 111 12.29 6.97 15.10
CA LEU A 111 12.43 5.52 15.02
C LEU A 111 11.24 4.86 14.31
N VAL A 112 10.02 5.28 14.65
CA VAL A 112 8.78 4.79 14.00
C VAL A 112 8.78 5.17 12.51
N SER A 113 9.12 6.42 12.16
CA SER A 113 9.21 6.89 10.77
C SER A 113 10.28 6.15 9.99
N GLY A 114 11.46 5.91 10.58
CA GLY A 114 12.53 5.14 9.95
C GLY A 114 12.11 3.71 9.65
N PHE A 115 11.52 3.03 10.64
CA PHE A 115 11.05 1.65 10.47
C PHE A 115 9.93 1.53 9.45
N MET A 116 8.91 2.40 9.53
CA MET A 116 7.81 2.44 8.54
C MET A 116 8.32 2.84 7.16
N GLY A 117 9.35 3.68 7.09
CA GLY A 117 10.03 4.09 5.87
C GLY A 117 10.61 2.89 5.12
N ILE A 118 11.41 2.09 5.83
CA ILE A 118 12.00 0.86 5.29
C ILE A 118 10.90 -0.11 4.90
N LEU A 119 9.98 -0.46 5.82
CA LEU A 119 8.93 -1.42 5.53
C LEU A 119 8.06 -0.99 4.35
N GLY A 120 7.60 0.26 4.34
CA GLY A 120 6.75 0.78 3.28
C GLY A 120 7.43 0.78 1.92
N PHE A 121 8.71 1.15 1.86
CA PHE A 121 9.47 1.15 0.61
C PHE A 121 9.72 -0.27 0.08
N PHE A 122 10.24 -1.17 0.92
CA PHE A 122 10.54 -2.55 0.50
C PHE A 122 9.27 -3.33 0.15
N LEU A 123 8.24 -3.25 0.99
CA LEU A 123 6.96 -3.91 0.73
C LEU A 123 6.28 -3.34 -0.51
N GLY A 124 6.34 -2.01 -0.68
CA GLY A 124 5.84 -1.32 -1.86
C GLY A 124 6.53 -1.79 -3.14
N ALA A 125 7.85 -1.84 -3.14
CA ALA A 125 8.64 -2.31 -4.28
C ALA A 125 8.32 -3.77 -4.63
N VAL A 126 8.27 -4.66 -3.62
CA VAL A 126 7.96 -6.09 -3.83
C VAL A 126 6.57 -6.26 -4.45
N PHE A 127 5.53 -5.65 -3.87
CA PHE A 127 4.17 -5.77 -4.41
C PHE A 127 4.04 -5.14 -5.79
N LEU A 128 4.73 -4.04 -6.06
CA LEU A 128 4.69 -3.38 -7.36
C LEU A 128 5.40 -4.24 -8.42
N VAL A 129 6.57 -4.81 -8.12
CA VAL A 129 7.28 -5.72 -9.02
C VAL A 129 6.43 -6.96 -9.33
N ILE A 130 5.92 -7.65 -8.30
CA ILE A 130 5.08 -8.84 -8.50
C ILE A 130 3.79 -8.47 -9.24
N GLY A 131 3.14 -7.36 -8.87
CA GLY A 131 1.92 -6.88 -9.51
C GLY A 131 2.10 -6.54 -10.98
N LEU A 132 3.24 -5.96 -11.37
CA LEU A 132 3.57 -5.67 -12.77
C LEU A 132 3.90 -6.92 -13.58
N LEU A 133 4.47 -7.95 -12.96
CA LEU A 133 4.80 -9.22 -13.62
C LEU A 133 3.57 -10.14 -13.78
N VAL A 134 2.65 -10.12 -12.83
CA VAL A 134 1.44 -10.95 -12.85
C VAL A 134 0.45 -10.46 -13.91
N GLY A 135 -0.10 -11.39 -14.71
CA GLY A 135 -1.21 -11.09 -15.62
C GLY A 135 -0.87 -10.17 -16.79
N ARG A 136 0.42 -10.09 -17.18
CA ARG A 136 0.83 -9.53 -18.47
C ARG A 136 0.24 -10.38 -19.60
N ASP A 137 -0.36 -9.69 -20.57
CA ASP A 137 -0.80 -10.34 -21.81
C ASP A 137 0.46 -10.74 -22.60
N LYS A 138 0.53 -12.01 -23.03
CA LYS A 138 1.63 -12.51 -23.86
C LYS A 138 1.49 -11.89 -25.24
N GLN A 139 2.43 -11.03 -25.61
CA GLN A 139 2.50 -10.45 -26.95
C GLN A 139 3.08 -11.53 -27.88
N VAL A 140 2.21 -12.25 -28.58
CA VAL A 140 2.64 -13.25 -29.59
C VAL A 140 2.93 -12.50 -30.87
N VAL A 141 4.21 -12.39 -31.22
CA VAL A 141 4.64 -11.84 -32.50
C VAL A 141 4.57 -12.98 -33.53
N TYR A 142 3.60 -12.92 -34.44
CA TYR A 142 3.53 -13.87 -35.55
C TYR A 142 4.60 -13.48 -36.58
N MET A 143 5.64 -14.30 -36.72
CA MET A 143 6.54 -14.21 -37.86
C MET A 143 5.88 -14.91 -39.05
N GLN A 144 5.60 -14.17 -40.13
CA GLN A 144 5.24 -14.79 -41.40
C GLN A 144 6.43 -15.63 -41.90
N ALA A 145 6.19 -16.92 -42.17
CA ALA A 145 7.19 -17.75 -42.81
C ALA A 145 7.50 -17.20 -44.21
N PRO A 146 8.79 -17.19 -44.65
CA PRO A 146 9.14 -16.78 -46.00
C PRO A 146 8.34 -17.60 -47.03
N PRO A 147 7.87 -16.98 -48.13
CA PRO A 147 7.18 -17.72 -49.19
C PRO A 147 8.10 -18.85 -49.68
N SER A 148 7.62 -20.09 -49.62
CA SER A 148 8.36 -21.23 -50.18
C SER A 148 8.50 -20.98 -51.67
N GLY A 149 9.72 -20.65 -52.11
CA GLY A 149 10.05 -20.54 -53.52
C GLY A 149 9.62 -21.83 -54.21
N LYS A 150 8.62 -21.74 -55.09
CA LYS A 150 8.31 -22.81 -56.02
C LYS A 150 9.57 -22.99 -56.87
N SER A 151 10.21 -24.15 -56.76
CA SER A 151 11.11 -24.64 -57.80
C SER A 151 10.25 -24.87 -59.04
N GLU A 152 10.33 -23.95 -60.01
CA GLU A 152 9.77 -24.18 -61.35
C GLU A 152 10.57 -25.28 -62.07
N PRO A 153 9.90 -26.14 -62.86
CA PRO A 153 10.50 -27.28 -63.55
C PRO A 153 11.39 -26.91 -64.73
#